data_AF-A0A1Y4DDF6-F1
#
_entry.id   AF-A0A1Y4DDF6-F1
#
_cell.length_a   1.000
_cell.length_b   1.000
_cell.length_c   1.000
_cell.angle_alpha   90.00
_cell.angle_beta   90.00
_cell.angle_gamma   90.00
#
_symmetry.space_group_name_H-M   'P 1'
#
loop_
_entity.id
_entity.type
_entity.pdbx_description
1 polymer ?
#
loop_
_entity_poly.entity_id
_entity_poly.type
_entity_poly.pdbx_seq_one_letter_code
_entity_poly.pdbx_strand_id
1 'polypeptide(L)'
;MAKKTAQAPKAQEPKVEQPNPVQRFMRYVEDSRAELRKVTWPTVAETRKATFAVLGFVAVMAVILGLVDLGLSSIIKSFLS
;
A
#
# COMPACT_ATOMS: atom_id res chain seq x y z
N MET A 1 -71.30 2.52 17.32
CA MET A 1 -71.14 1.14 16.81
C MET A 1 -70.59 1.26 15.40
N ALA A 2 -69.28 1.03 15.22
CA ALA A 2 -68.71 -0.19 14.61
C ALA A 2 -69.10 -0.27 13.10
N LYS A 3 -68.22 -0.30 12.09
CA LYS A 3 -66.85 -0.79 11.86
C LYS A 3 -66.29 -0.04 10.64
N LYS A 4 -65.13 0.61 10.66
CA LYS A 4 -63.80 0.13 10.21
C LYS A 4 -63.80 -1.12 9.29
N THR A 5 -63.81 -0.88 7.97
CA THR A 5 -63.47 -1.83 6.90
C THR A 5 -63.09 -0.99 5.67
N ALA A 6 -62.02 -1.15 4.91
CA ALA A 6 -60.79 -1.92 5.00
C ALA A 6 -59.80 -1.10 4.14
N GLN A 7 -58.72 -0.61 4.76
CA GLN A 7 -57.65 0.08 4.05
C GLN A 7 -56.76 -0.99 3.41
N ALA A 8 -56.63 -0.93 2.08
CA ALA A 8 -55.77 -1.81 1.29
C ALA A 8 -54.31 -1.79 1.84
N PRO A 9 -53.60 -2.94 1.83
CA PRO A 9 -52.23 -2.99 2.30
C PRO A 9 -51.36 -2.20 1.33
N LYS A 10 -50.81 -1.08 1.80
CA LYS A 10 -49.78 -0.32 1.08
C LYS A 10 -48.59 -1.27 0.90
N ALA A 11 -48.34 -1.67 -0.35
CA ALA A 11 -47.12 -2.34 -0.75
C ALA A 11 -45.94 -1.52 -0.24
N GLN A 12 -45.16 -2.11 0.65
CA GLN A 12 -43.95 -1.51 1.19
C GLN A 12 -42.94 -1.42 0.04
N GLU A 13 -42.68 -0.21 -0.44
CA GLU A 13 -41.53 0.07 -1.28
C GLU A 13 -40.26 -0.33 -0.50
N PRO A 14 -39.29 -1.01 -1.12
CA PRO A 14 -38.08 -1.41 -0.43
C PRO A 14 -37.33 -0.14 -0.04
N LYS A 15 -37.39 0.20 1.25
CA LYS A 15 -36.65 1.31 1.84
C LYS A 15 -35.17 0.99 1.66
N VAL A 16 -34.56 1.54 0.63
CA VAL A 16 -33.11 1.50 0.44
C VAL A 16 -32.53 2.29 1.60
N GLU A 17 -32.22 1.59 2.69
CA GLU A 17 -31.38 2.08 3.77
C GLU A 17 -30.09 2.53 3.11
N GLN A 18 -29.91 3.85 3.01
CA GLN A 18 -28.62 4.44 2.67
C GLN A 18 -27.59 3.78 3.58
N PRO A 19 -26.58 3.09 3.04
CA PRO A 19 -25.66 2.32 3.86
C PRO A 19 -25.02 3.29 4.85
N ASN A 20 -25.14 2.97 6.15
CA ASN A 20 -24.49 3.73 7.21
C ASN A 20 -23.02 3.92 6.82
N PRO A 21 -22.39 5.09 7.04
CA PRO A 21 -21.00 5.32 6.65
C PRO A 21 -20.05 4.26 7.24
N VAL A 22 -20.40 3.71 8.41
CA VAL A 22 -19.76 2.56 9.04
C VAL A 22 -19.89 1.27 8.21
N GLN A 23 -21.08 0.96 7.68
CA GLN A 23 -21.29 -0.19 6.79
C GLN A 23 -20.51 -0.05 5.48
N ARG A 24 -20.44 1.17 4.92
CA ARG A 24 -19.64 1.45 3.72
C ARG A 24 -18.14 1.26 3.97
N PHE A 25 -17.64 1.71 5.12
CA PHE A 25 -16.25 1.50 5.52
C PHE A 25 -15.93 0.01 5.76
N MET A 26 -16.81 -0.71 6.46
CA MET A 26 -16.64 -2.17 6.66
C MET A 26 -16.60 -2.90 5.32
N ARG A 27 -17.48 -2.57 4.38
CA ARG A 27 -17.47 -3.15 3.03
C ARG A 27 -16.18 -2.82 2.28
N TYR A 28 -15.69 -1.59 2.37
CA TYR A 28 -14.41 -1.18 1.78
C TYR A 28 -13.20 -1.96 2.35
N VAL A 29 -13.17 -2.20 3.67
CA VAL A 29 -12.12 -3.01 4.31
C VAL A 29 -12.21 -4.46 3.84
N GLU A 30 -13.41 -5.00 3.69
CA GLU A 30 -13.63 -6.37 3.20
C GLU A 30 -13.19 -6.51 1.72
N ASP A 31 -13.56 -5.56 0.87
CA ASP A 31 -13.12 -5.47 -0.53
C ASP A 31 -11.59 -5.35 -0.62
N SER A 32 -10.99 -4.50 0.22
CA SER A 32 -9.52 -4.31 0.29
C SER A 32 -8.82 -5.59 0.74
N ARG A 33 -9.36 -6.33 1.72
CA ARG A 33 -8.81 -7.63 2.13
C ARG A 33 -8.91 -8.67 1.01
N ALA A 34 -9.99 -8.66 0.23
CA ALA A 34 -10.14 -9.54 -0.93
C ALA A 34 -9.12 -9.22 -2.03
N GLU A 35 -8.79 -7.95 -2.26
CA GLU A 35 -7.73 -7.54 -3.19
C GLU A 35 -6.32 -7.82 -2.66
N LEU A 36 -6.06 -7.58 -1.38
CA LEU A 36 -4.76 -7.90 -0.77
C LEU A 36 -4.43 -9.39 -0.84
N ARG A 37 -5.44 -10.28 -0.90
CA ARG A 37 -5.23 -11.72 -1.14
C ARG A 37 -4.78 -12.05 -2.56
N LYS A 38 -4.99 -11.14 -3.53
CA LYS A 38 -4.45 -11.27 -4.89
C LYS A 38 -2.99 -10.82 -4.99
N VAL A 39 -2.48 -10.12 -3.97
CA VAL A 39 -1.08 -9.70 -3.92
C VAL A 39 -0.21 -10.92 -3.59
N THR A 40 0.59 -11.33 -4.56
CA THR A 40 1.61 -12.38 -4.38
C THR A 40 2.77 -11.78 -3.60
N TRP A 41 2.72 -11.86 -2.27
CA TRP A 41 3.84 -11.47 -1.43
C TRP A 41 5.02 -12.41 -1.69
N PRO A 42 6.22 -11.85 -1.95
CA PRO A 42 7.40 -12.67 -2.16
C PRO A 42 7.69 -13.50 -0.91
N THR A 43 8.28 -14.67 -1.12
CA THR A 43 8.75 -15.49 -0.01
C THR A 43 9.89 -14.78 0.72
N VAL A 44 10.06 -15.06 2.02
CA VAL A 44 11.16 -14.47 2.81
C VAL A 44 12.53 -14.73 2.18
N ALA A 45 12.69 -15.86 1.49
CA ALA A 45 13.91 -16.20 0.75
C ALA A 45 14.16 -15.25 -0.43
N GLU A 46 13.13 -14.92 -1.21
CA GLU A 46 13.22 -13.98 -2.33
C GLU A 46 13.49 -12.55 -1.82
N THR A 47 12.83 -12.13 -0.74
CA THR A 47 13.08 -10.82 -0.12
C THR A 47 14.54 -10.71 0.32
N ARG A 48 15.08 -11.74 0.98
CA ARG A 48 16.49 -11.76 1.38
C ARG A 48 17.44 -11.67 0.18
N LYS A 49 17.18 -12.42 -0.90
CA LYS A 49 17.98 -12.35 -2.13
C LYS A 49 17.98 -10.93 -2.71
N ALA A 50 16.81 -10.30 -2.79
CA ALA A 50 16.68 -8.93 -3.27
C ALA A 50 17.44 -7.94 -2.36
N THR A 51 17.34 -8.08 -1.04
CA THR A 51 18.10 -7.25 -0.09
C THR A 51 19.61 -7.41 -0.27
N PHE A 52 20.12 -8.64 -0.39
CA PHE A 52 21.55 -8.87 -0.62
C PHE A 52 22.03 -8.34 -1.96
N ALA A 53 21.21 -8.44 -3.02
CA ALA A 53 21.53 -7.86 -4.31
C ALA A 53 21.69 -6.33 -4.22
N VAL A 54 20.76 -5.64 -3.54
CA VAL A 54 20.85 -4.19 -3.33
C VAL A 54 22.06 -3.83 -2.45
N LEU A 55 22.33 -4.59 -1.39
CA LEU A 55 23.52 -4.38 -0.55
C LEU A 55 24.82 -4.48 -1.36
N GLY A 56 24.93 -5.50 -2.22
CA GLY A 56 26.08 -5.67 -3.11
C GLY A 56 26.23 -4.48 -4.08
N PHE A 57 25.13 -4.05 -4.69
CA PHE A 57 25.12 -2.88 -5.57
C PHE A 57 25.58 -1.60 -4.86
N VAL A 58 25.04 -1.34 -3.66
CA VAL A 58 25.42 -0.17 -2.85
C VAL A 58 26.88 -0.24 -2.42
N ALA A 59 27.39 -1.41 -2.05
CA ALA A 59 28.79 -1.58 -1.69
C ALA A 59 29.73 -1.25 -2.86
N VAL A 60 29.41 -1.69 -4.07
CA VAL A 60 30.19 -1.34 -5.28
C VAL A 60 30.14 0.15 -5.56
N MET A 61 28.95 0.78 -5.50
CA MET A 61 28.81 2.23 -5.68
C MET A 61 29.61 3.02 -4.63
N ALA A 62 29.58 2.61 -3.37
CA ALA A 62 30.32 3.25 -2.29
C ALA A 62 31.83 3.21 -2.53
N VAL A 63 32.37 2.08 -3.01
CA VAL A 63 33.79 1.96 -3.36
C VAL A 63 34.15 2.90 -4.52
N ILE A 64 33.34 2.91 -5.59
CA ILE A 64 33.60 3.76 -6.76
C ILE A 64 33.58 5.23 -6.36
N LEU A 65 32.51 5.68 -5.69
CA LEU A 65 32.39 7.06 -5.25
C LEU A 65 33.50 7.41 -4.28
N GLY A 66 33.76 6.57 -3.27
CA GLY A 66 34.85 6.80 -2.33
C GLY A 66 36.22 6.94 -3.00
N LEU A 67 36.54 6.14 -4.03
CA LEU A 67 37.78 6.30 -4.80
C LEU A 67 37.82 7.63 -5.55
N VAL A 68 36.71 8.04 -6.15
CA VAL A 68 36.58 9.32 -6.85
C VAL A 68 36.76 10.47 -5.87
N ASP A 69 36.08 10.45 -4.72
CA ASP A 69 36.18 11.46 -3.67
C ASP A 69 37.62 11.60 -3.16
N LEU A 70 38.31 10.49 -2.92
CA LEU A 70 39.72 10.48 -2.49
C LEU A 70 40.66 10.98 -3.60
N GLY A 71 40.40 10.61 -4.85
CA GLY A 71 41.16 11.06 -6.02
C GLY A 71 41.04 12.57 -6.22
N LEU A 72 39.81 13.09 -6.25
CA LEU A 72 39.54 14.53 -6.37
C LEU A 72 40.15 15.30 -5.19
N SER A 73 39.98 14.81 -3.96
CA SER A 73 40.55 15.46 -2.77
C SER A 73 42.07 15.56 -2.84
N SER A 74 42.74 14.53 -3.36
CA SER A 74 44.19 14.53 -3.51
C SER A 74 44.65 15.53 -4.58
N ILE A 75 43.94 15.59 -5.70
CA ILE A 75 44.21 16.56 -6.78
C ILE A 75 44.05 17.99 -6.27
N ILE A 76 42.95 18.29 -5.59
CA ILE A 76 42.69 19.62 -5.01
C ILE A 76 43.78 20.01 -4.01
N LYS A 77 44.21 19.09 -3.15
CA LYS A 77 45.32 19.34 -2.20
C LYS A 77 46.63 19.65 -2.91
N SER A 78 46.93 18.98 -4.01
CA SER A 78 48.13 19.27 -4.82
C SER A 78 48.09 20.65 -5.48
N PHE A 79 46.91 21.19 -5.78
CA PHE A 79 46.77 22.55 -6.35
C PHE A 79 46.74 23.67 -5.30
N LEU A 80 46.27 23.37 -4.08
CA LEU A 80 46.21 24.34 -2.97
C LEU A 80 47.53 24.44 -2.19
N SER A 81 48.45 23.48 -2.40
CA SER A 81 49.79 23.46 -1.81
C SER A 81 50.85 24.12 -2.69
#